data_AF-A0A068S336-F1
#
_entry.id   AF-A0A068S336-F1
#
_cell.length_a   1.000
_cell.length_b   1.000
_cell.length_c   1.000
_cell.angle_alpha   90.00
_cell.angle_beta   90.00
_cell.angle_gamma   90.00
#
_symmetry.space_group_name_H-M   'P 1'
#
loop_
_entity.id
_entity.type
_entity.pdbx_description
1 polymer ?
#
loop_
_entity_poly.entity_id
_entity_poly.type
_entity_poly.pdbx_seq_one_letter_code
_entity_poly.pdbx_strand_id
1 'polypeptide(L)'
;MRLLSSFLALLPAAAMVLSSVSAAPTAAPKKKIVPGKDFDRIVIVVFENQDYEDAAADPYYSTLAERHDGIQLTNYFGLTHPSQPNYVGMISGSTDGVVLDANSDIDRKSIVDLLETRDISWKAYMEGYPGDCFQGRKNGTYYRKHNPFMSFTNISNTTRCDNIVNADQLDKDIANNEVPQFVYYTPDVNTSLEFASNWTKSWLEPRLKEKAFTENTLFVITWDENKTWVVKKNQVLTVLLGPAVKRSALTDGVKYDHYSILRSVEDNWELGNLGEKDVDATPFILKDQAGN
;
A
#
# COMPACT_ATOMS: atom_id res chain seq x y z
N MET A 1 -11.53 97.59 1.56
CA MET A 1 -12.13 96.80 0.48
C MET A 1 -11.08 96.57 -0.61
N ARG A 2 -10.32 95.47 -0.53
CA ARG A 2 -9.46 94.94 -1.59
C ARG A 2 -9.36 93.43 -1.39
N LEU A 3 -9.95 92.68 -2.33
CA LEU A 3 -9.91 91.23 -2.43
C LEU A 3 -8.53 90.79 -2.92
N LEU A 4 -7.95 89.76 -2.29
CA LEU A 4 -6.77 89.05 -2.77
C LEU A 4 -7.19 87.61 -3.07
N SER A 5 -7.33 87.32 -4.37
CA SER A 5 -7.55 86.00 -4.93
C SER A 5 -6.29 85.14 -4.75
N SER A 6 -6.43 83.94 -4.19
CA SER A 6 -5.36 82.94 -4.16
C SER A 6 -5.80 81.74 -5.01
N PHE A 7 -5.05 81.50 -6.09
CA PHE A 7 -5.22 80.34 -6.97
C PHE A 7 -4.70 79.08 -6.28
N LEU A 8 -5.55 78.04 -6.17
CA LEU A 8 -5.14 76.70 -5.76
C LEU A 8 -4.71 75.93 -7.02
N ALA A 9 -3.43 75.56 -7.12
CA ALA A 9 -2.93 74.67 -8.16
C ALA A 9 -3.12 73.21 -7.70
N LEU A 10 -3.94 72.43 -8.42
CA LEU A 10 -4.02 70.98 -8.27
C LEU A 10 -2.88 70.31 -9.04
N LEU A 11 -2.05 69.52 -8.35
CA LEU A 11 -1.13 68.55 -8.96
C LEU A 11 -1.84 67.18 -9.04
N PRO A 12 -1.77 66.43 -10.16
CA PRO A 12 -2.33 65.10 -10.22
C PRO A 12 -1.37 64.11 -9.56
N ALA A 13 -1.87 63.36 -8.58
CA ALA A 13 -1.14 62.23 -8.00
C ALA A 13 -1.15 61.05 -8.98
N ALA A 14 0.00 60.70 -9.53
CA ALA A 14 0.17 59.48 -10.32
C ALA A 14 0.24 58.27 -9.36
N ALA A 15 -0.80 57.44 -9.35
CA ALA A 15 -0.80 56.18 -8.62
C ALA A 15 0.01 55.14 -9.40
N MET A 16 1.14 54.72 -8.83
CA MET A 16 1.99 53.65 -9.37
C MET A 16 1.39 52.30 -8.95
N VAL A 17 0.78 51.58 -9.89
CA VAL A 17 0.25 50.23 -9.64
C VAL A 17 1.41 49.23 -9.71
N LEU A 18 1.86 48.75 -8.55
CA LEU A 18 2.80 47.63 -8.45
C LEU A 18 2.02 46.32 -8.64
N SER A 19 2.11 45.73 -9.83
CA SER A 19 1.59 44.38 -10.08
C SER A 19 2.51 43.36 -9.42
N SER A 20 2.07 42.78 -8.30
CA SER A 20 2.72 41.63 -7.68
C SER A 20 2.51 40.39 -8.56
N VAL A 21 3.56 39.96 -9.26
CA VAL A 21 3.56 38.66 -9.95
C VAL A 21 3.64 37.57 -8.87
N SER A 22 2.51 36.92 -8.59
CA SER A 22 2.49 35.74 -7.71
C SER A 22 3.20 34.61 -8.43
N ALA A 23 4.38 34.21 -7.93
CA ALA A 23 5.09 33.05 -8.44
C ALA A 23 4.25 31.80 -8.13
N ALA A 24 3.90 31.03 -9.16
CA ALA A 24 3.24 29.75 -8.99
C ALA A 24 4.13 28.84 -8.12
N PRO A 25 3.55 28.06 -7.18
CA PRO A 25 4.32 27.14 -6.36
C PRO A 25 5.01 26.13 -7.28
N THR A 26 6.34 26.14 -7.28
CA THR A 26 7.15 25.10 -7.93
C THR A 26 6.83 23.76 -7.30
N ALA A 27 6.38 22.80 -8.12
CA ALA A 27 6.15 21.43 -7.68
C ALA A 27 7.41 20.89 -6.98
N ALA A 28 7.22 20.21 -5.84
CA ALA A 28 8.32 19.57 -5.13
C ALA A 28 9.04 18.58 -6.07
N PRO A 29 10.37 18.44 -5.97
CA PRO A 29 11.10 17.50 -6.80
C PRO A 29 10.62 16.08 -6.52
N LYS A 30 10.28 15.34 -7.59
CA LYS A 30 9.84 13.94 -7.49
C LYS A 30 10.92 13.11 -6.80
N LYS A 31 10.54 12.33 -5.78
CA LYS A 31 11.47 11.46 -5.06
C LYS A 31 12.05 10.43 -6.03
N LYS A 32 13.38 10.32 -6.08
CA LYS A 32 14.06 9.39 -6.98
C LYS A 32 13.76 7.95 -6.56
N ILE A 33 13.40 7.09 -7.52
CA ILE A 33 13.25 5.66 -7.30
C ILE A 33 14.60 5.05 -6.90
N VAL A 34 14.60 4.26 -5.83
CA VAL A 34 15.74 3.47 -5.36
C VAL A 34 15.63 2.05 -5.94
N PRO A 35 16.49 1.64 -6.87
CA PRO A 35 16.36 0.34 -7.51
C PRO A 35 16.41 -0.80 -6.50
N GLY A 36 15.53 -1.79 -6.67
CA GLY A 36 15.57 -3.03 -5.91
C GLY A 36 16.27 -4.15 -6.66
N LYS A 37 16.51 -5.26 -5.97
CA LYS A 37 17.16 -6.45 -6.53
C LYS A 37 16.30 -7.14 -7.60
N ASP A 38 15.01 -7.27 -7.34
CA ASP A 38 14.06 -8.01 -8.18
C ASP A 38 12.94 -7.11 -8.73
N PHE A 39 12.55 -6.07 -7.99
CA PHE A 39 11.55 -5.07 -8.38
C PHE A 39 11.88 -3.69 -7.82
N ASP A 40 11.41 -2.63 -8.47
CA ASP A 40 11.57 -1.25 -7.99
C ASP A 40 10.34 -0.74 -7.22
N ARG A 41 9.23 -1.44 -7.35
CA ARG A 41 7.99 -1.17 -6.64
C ARG A 41 7.27 -2.46 -6.28
N ILE A 42 6.62 -2.47 -5.12
CA ILE A 42 5.69 -3.51 -4.70
C ILE A 42 4.32 -2.89 -4.40
N VAL A 43 3.27 -3.55 -4.86
CA VAL A 43 1.87 -3.21 -4.61
C VAL A 43 1.19 -4.39 -3.93
N ILE A 44 0.85 -4.23 -2.66
CA ILE A 44 0.22 -5.25 -1.83
C ILE A 44 -1.25 -4.88 -1.69
N VAL A 45 -2.14 -5.76 -2.16
CA VAL A 45 -3.59 -5.61 -1.99
C VAL A 45 -4.08 -6.74 -1.08
N VAL A 46 -4.68 -6.37 0.05
CA VAL A 46 -5.18 -7.32 1.05
C VAL A 46 -6.69 -7.23 1.14
N PHE A 47 -7.36 -8.36 0.91
CA PHE A 47 -8.81 -8.50 1.01
C PHE A 47 -9.25 -9.09 2.35
N GLU A 48 -10.53 -8.86 2.67
CA GLU A 48 -11.20 -9.49 3.81
C GLU A 48 -11.47 -10.97 3.55
N ASN A 49 -11.27 -11.77 4.59
CA ASN A 49 -11.27 -13.22 4.68
C ASN A 49 -12.03 -14.01 3.59
N GLN A 50 -11.35 -15.02 3.05
CA GLN A 50 -11.94 -15.98 2.12
C GLN A 50 -11.28 -17.35 2.19
N ASP A 51 -12.09 -18.40 2.03
CA ASP A 51 -11.58 -19.75 1.90
C ASP A 51 -10.80 -19.94 0.60
N TYR A 52 -9.59 -20.50 0.71
CA TYR A 52 -8.67 -20.71 -0.41
C TYR A 52 -9.34 -21.43 -1.59
N GLU A 53 -10.08 -22.51 -1.35
CA GLU A 53 -10.65 -23.31 -2.44
C GLU A 53 -11.69 -22.53 -3.25
N ASP A 54 -12.48 -21.68 -2.59
CA ASP A 54 -13.49 -20.85 -3.24
C ASP A 54 -12.82 -19.72 -4.04
N ALA A 55 -11.85 -19.02 -3.43
CA ALA A 55 -11.11 -17.95 -4.09
C ALA A 55 -10.30 -18.46 -5.29
N ALA A 56 -9.62 -19.61 -5.14
CA ALA A 56 -8.83 -20.22 -6.20
C ALA A 56 -9.68 -20.78 -7.34
N ALA A 57 -10.95 -21.13 -7.08
CA ALA A 57 -11.90 -21.58 -8.10
C ALA A 57 -12.67 -20.43 -8.77
N ASP A 58 -12.55 -19.20 -8.27
CA ASP A 58 -13.23 -18.04 -8.86
C ASP A 58 -12.78 -17.83 -10.32
N PRO A 59 -13.71 -17.56 -11.26
CA PRO A 59 -13.38 -17.43 -12.67
C PRO A 59 -12.37 -16.34 -13.03
N TYR A 60 -12.29 -15.26 -12.23
CA TYR A 60 -11.31 -14.22 -12.47
C TYR A 60 -9.97 -14.57 -11.82
N TYR A 61 -9.98 -14.89 -10.53
CA TYR A 61 -8.75 -15.16 -9.77
C TYR A 61 -7.96 -16.35 -10.29
N SER A 62 -8.64 -17.43 -10.70
CA SER A 62 -8.01 -18.62 -11.29
C SER A 62 -7.20 -18.34 -12.56
N THR A 63 -7.47 -17.23 -13.24
CA THR A 63 -6.78 -16.84 -14.49
C THR A 63 -5.67 -15.81 -14.30
N LEU A 64 -5.49 -15.27 -13.10
CA LEU A 64 -4.57 -14.14 -12.88
C LEU A 64 -3.11 -14.50 -13.20
N ALA A 65 -2.66 -15.68 -12.76
CA ALA A 65 -1.29 -16.14 -13.00
C ALA A 65 -0.98 -16.25 -14.51
N GLU A 66 -1.93 -16.77 -15.29
CA GLU A 66 -1.77 -16.92 -16.74
C GLU A 66 -1.82 -15.56 -17.48
N ARG A 67 -2.70 -14.65 -17.06
CA ARG A 67 -2.98 -13.42 -17.80
C ARG A 67 -1.97 -12.30 -17.60
N HIS A 68 -1.26 -12.29 -16.47
CA HIS A 68 -0.50 -11.11 -16.02
C HIS A 68 0.91 -11.46 -15.56
N ASP A 69 1.55 -12.39 -16.28
CA ASP A 69 2.91 -12.89 -16.00
C ASP A 69 3.07 -13.29 -14.53
N GLY A 70 2.11 -14.05 -14.01
CA GLY A 70 1.98 -14.27 -12.58
C GLY A 70 2.29 -15.70 -12.14
N ILE A 71 2.26 -15.88 -10.82
CA ILE A 71 2.41 -17.17 -10.17
C ILE A 71 1.50 -17.24 -8.94
N GLN A 72 0.71 -18.31 -8.85
CA GLN A 72 -0.14 -18.58 -7.69
C GLN A 72 0.66 -19.32 -6.62
N LEU A 73 0.66 -18.80 -5.39
CA LEU A 73 1.30 -19.42 -4.24
C LEU A 73 0.29 -20.40 -3.60
N THR A 74 0.48 -21.69 -3.87
CA THR A 74 -0.48 -22.75 -3.50
C THR A 74 -0.31 -23.27 -2.06
N ASN A 75 0.68 -22.77 -1.33
CA ASN A 75 1.01 -23.17 0.04
C ASN A 75 1.27 -21.92 0.92
N TYR A 76 0.38 -20.94 0.81
CA TYR A 76 0.43 -19.66 1.51
C TYR A 76 -0.63 -19.57 2.62
N PHE A 77 -0.25 -19.10 3.81
CA PHE A 77 -1.13 -19.04 4.97
C PHE A 77 -1.23 -17.64 5.60
N GLY A 78 -2.42 -17.29 6.09
CA GLY A 78 -2.58 -16.27 7.11
C GLY A 78 -1.94 -16.70 8.43
N LEU A 79 -1.64 -15.75 9.31
CA LEU A 79 -0.94 -15.99 10.57
C LEU A 79 -1.86 -16.58 11.63
N THR A 80 -3.05 -16.03 11.76
CA THR A 80 -3.96 -16.34 12.88
C THR A 80 -5.39 -15.86 12.59
N HIS A 81 -6.23 -15.93 13.62
CA HIS A 81 -7.57 -15.37 13.69
C HIS A 81 -7.69 -14.52 14.96
N PRO A 82 -8.36 -13.34 14.93
CA PRO A 82 -9.08 -12.74 13.79
C PRO A 82 -8.18 -11.90 12.87
N SER A 83 -8.78 -11.16 11.92
CA SER A 83 -8.15 -10.28 10.92
C SER A 83 -6.98 -9.43 11.43
N GLN A 84 -7.20 -8.55 12.41
CA GLN A 84 -6.25 -7.49 12.75
C GLN A 84 -4.82 -7.96 13.06
N PRO A 85 -4.59 -9.02 13.86
CA PRO A 85 -3.26 -9.60 14.06
C PRO A 85 -2.52 -9.94 12.75
N ASN A 86 -3.21 -10.37 11.70
CA ASN A 86 -2.62 -10.67 10.39
C ASN A 86 -2.04 -9.40 9.75
N TYR A 87 -2.80 -8.31 9.72
CA TYR A 87 -2.36 -7.01 9.20
C TYR A 87 -1.17 -6.45 10.00
N VAL A 88 -1.20 -6.56 11.33
CA VAL A 88 -0.08 -6.13 12.20
C VAL A 88 1.18 -6.95 11.92
N GLY A 89 1.03 -8.28 11.80
CA GLY A 89 2.13 -9.19 11.50
C GLY A 89 2.76 -8.95 10.13
N MET A 90 1.94 -8.68 9.10
CA MET A 90 2.41 -8.38 7.74
C MET A 90 3.43 -7.23 7.67
N ILE A 91 3.33 -6.23 8.57
CA ILE A 91 4.20 -5.05 8.53
C ILE A 91 5.23 -4.99 9.65
N SER A 92 5.22 -5.93 10.59
CA SER A 92 6.11 -5.85 11.77
C SER A 92 6.79 -7.17 12.17
N GLY A 93 6.50 -8.27 11.48
CA GLY A 93 7.09 -9.57 11.78
C GLY A 93 6.55 -10.21 13.06
N SER A 94 5.60 -9.58 13.74
CA SER A 94 4.99 -10.06 14.99
C SER A 94 3.55 -9.59 15.09
N THR A 95 2.68 -10.34 15.76
CA THR A 95 1.33 -9.85 16.11
C THR A 95 1.35 -8.90 17.30
N ASP A 96 2.48 -8.78 18.00
CA ASP A 96 2.66 -7.99 19.22
C ASP A 96 1.61 -8.27 20.32
N GLY A 97 1.12 -9.50 20.38
CA GLY A 97 0.08 -9.89 21.34
C GLY A 97 -1.32 -9.37 21.01
N VAL A 98 -1.52 -8.75 19.84
CA VAL A 98 -2.86 -8.46 19.32
C VAL A 98 -3.56 -9.79 19.05
N VAL A 99 -4.73 -9.95 19.64
CA VAL A 99 -5.55 -11.19 19.56
C VAL A 99 -7.02 -10.92 19.25
N LEU A 100 -7.40 -9.66 19.03
CA LEU A 100 -8.78 -9.22 18.77
C LEU A 100 -8.83 -8.15 17.68
N ASP A 101 -10.00 -8.03 17.06
CA ASP A 101 -10.39 -6.94 16.15
C ASP A 101 -10.80 -5.67 16.93
N ALA A 102 -9.87 -5.19 17.74
CA ALA A 102 -10.00 -4.00 18.58
C ALA A 102 -8.84 -3.03 18.32
N ASN A 103 -9.14 -1.73 18.42
CA ASN A 103 -8.11 -0.71 18.34
C ASN A 103 -6.94 -1.07 19.27
N SER A 104 -5.76 -1.13 18.68
CA SER A 104 -4.51 -1.47 19.34
C SER A 104 -3.53 -0.35 19.06
N ASP A 105 -2.73 0.00 20.06
CA ASP A 105 -1.66 0.98 19.98
C ASP A 105 -0.36 0.28 20.36
N ILE A 106 0.54 0.19 19.38
CA ILE A 106 1.72 -0.65 19.38
C ILE A 106 2.94 0.26 19.29
N ASP A 107 3.83 0.19 20.27
CA ASP A 107 5.04 1.01 20.34
C ASP A 107 6.28 0.18 19.96
N ARG A 108 6.47 -0.02 18.66
CA ARG A 108 7.60 -0.78 18.10
C ARG A 108 7.88 -0.38 16.65
N LYS A 109 8.99 -0.89 16.12
CA LYS A 109 9.33 -0.71 14.70
C LYS A 109 8.44 -1.56 13.79
N SER A 110 8.26 -1.06 12.58
CA SER A 110 7.59 -1.73 11.46
C SER A 110 8.47 -1.62 10.20
N ILE A 111 7.98 -2.16 9.08
CA ILE A 111 8.62 -2.03 7.76
C ILE A 111 8.86 -0.57 7.37
N VAL A 112 8.03 0.36 7.84
CA VAL A 112 8.23 1.81 7.59
C VAL A 112 9.57 2.29 8.12
N ASP A 113 9.96 1.85 9.32
CA ASP A 113 11.24 2.23 9.91
C ASP A 113 12.42 1.72 9.07
N LEU A 114 12.27 0.53 8.46
CA LEU A 114 13.29 -0.06 7.59
C LEU A 114 13.36 0.63 6.23
N LEU A 115 12.21 0.86 5.58
CA LEU A 115 12.10 1.54 4.28
C LEU A 115 12.76 2.93 4.31
N GLU A 116 12.53 3.68 5.39
CA GLU A 116 13.09 5.03 5.56
C GLU A 116 14.62 5.03 5.70
N THR A 117 15.25 3.94 6.17
CA THR A 117 16.73 3.85 6.23
C THR A 117 17.42 3.87 4.87
N ARG A 118 16.68 3.52 3.80
CA ARG A 118 17.16 3.49 2.42
C ARG A 118 16.39 4.44 1.50
N ASP A 119 15.67 5.40 2.08
CA ASP A 119 14.85 6.38 1.34
C ASP A 119 13.74 5.78 0.45
N ILE A 120 13.34 4.52 0.69
CA ILE A 120 12.26 3.89 -0.08
C ILE A 120 10.94 4.60 0.23
N SER A 121 10.28 5.15 -0.79
CA SER A 121 8.98 5.82 -0.61
C SER A 121 7.89 4.80 -0.29
N TRP A 122 6.99 5.16 0.61
CA TRP A 122 5.87 4.31 1.01
C TRP A 122 4.58 5.12 1.14
N LYS A 123 3.45 4.47 0.84
CA LYS A 123 2.12 5.01 1.15
C LYS A 123 1.13 3.87 1.37
N ALA A 124 0.19 4.09 2.27
CA ALA A 124 -0.93 3.22 2.54
C ALA A 124 -2.21 3.86 1.95
N TYR A 125 -2.83 3.17 1.01
CA TYR A 125 -4.05 3.58 0.32
C TYR A 125 -5.22 2.79 0.89
N MET A 126 -6.12 3.49 1.55
CA MET A 126 -7.20 2.88 2.33
C MET A 126 -8.52 3.40 1.76
N GLU A 127 -9.32 2.53 1.15
CA GLU A 127 -10.65 2.93 0.69
C GLU A 127 -11.49 3.43 1.87
N GLY A 128 -12.31 4.46 1.62
CA GLY A 128 -13.14 5.09 2.66
C GLY A 128 -12.38 5.81 3.79
N TYR A 129 -11.04 5.86 3.76
CA TYR A 129 -10.27 6.50 4.84
C TYR A 129 -10.58 8.01 4.92
N PRO A 130 -10.98 8.52 6.09
CA PRO A 130 -11.42 9.91 6.22
C PRO A 130 -10.26 10.92 6.33
N GLY A 131 -9.00 10.48 6.38
CA GLY A 131 -7.85 11.36 6.58
C GLY A 131 -7.59 11.68 8.05
N ASP A 132 -6.82 12.74 8.29
CA ASP A 132 -6.53 13.33 9.62
C ASP A 132 -6.04 12.33 10.68
N CYS A 133 -5.27 11.32 10.25
CA CYS A 133 -4.70 10.30 11.13
C CYS A 133 -5.78 9.64 12.01
N PHE A 134 -6.93 9.31 11.39
CA PHE A 134 -8.14 8.87 12.06
C PHE A 134 -7.93 7.72 13.06
N GLN A 135 -8.16 8.01 14.35
CA GLN A 135 -7.97 7.06 15.46
C GLN A 135 -9.23 6.25 15.81
N GLY A 136 -10.37 6.55 15.20
CA GLY A 136 -11.62 5.84 15.47
C GLY A 136 -11.61 4.40 14.96
N ARG A 137 -12.57 3.59 15.39
CA ARG A 137 -12.65 2.17 14.98
C ARG A 137 -13.00 1.99 13.49
N LYS A 138 -13.90 2.82 12.98
CA LYS A 138 -14.37 2.79 11.59
C LYS A 138 -14.95 4.13 11.14
N ASN A 139 -15.00 4.37 9.83
CA ASN A 139 -15.73 5.46 9.19
C ASN A 139 -16.43 4.91 7.95
N GLY A 140 -17.77 4.86 7.95
CA GLY A 140 -18.50 4.17 6.88
C GLY A 140 -18.09 2.70 6.75
N THR A 141 -17.53 2.36 5.58
CA THR A 141 -16.99 1.05 5.17
C THR A 141 -15.50 0.89 5.42
N TYR A 142 -14.79 1.94 5.81
CA TYR A 142 -13.41 1.88 6.28
C TYR A 142 -13.34 1.36 7.72
N TYR A 143 -12.51 0.36 7.96
CA TYR A 143 -12.25 -0.20 9.30
C TYR A 143 -10.77 -0.07 9.65
N ARG A 144 -10.45 0.53 10.80
CA ARG A 144 -9.06 0.72 11.27
C ARG A 144 -8.30 -0.60 11.40
N LYS A 145 -9.00 -1.70 11.72
CA LYS A 145 -8.38 -3.03 11.83
C LYS A 145 -7.66 -3.51 10.57
N HIS A 146 -8.02 -3.01 9.38
CA HIS A 146 -7.36 -3.35 8.11
C HIS A 146 -6.30 -2.34 7.66
N ASN A 147 -6.06 -1.31 8.49
CA ASN A 147 -5.01 -0.34 8.33
C ASN A 147 -3.99 -0.54 9.45
N PRO A 148 -3.01 -1.45 9.28
CA PRO A 148 -2.09 -1.78 10.36
C PRO A 148 -1.25 -0.57 10.77
N PHE A 149 -0.94 0.35 9.85
CA PHE A 149 -0.14 1.55 10.11
C PHE A 149 -0.76 2.45 11.18
N MET A 150 -2.09 2.52 11.29
CA MET A 150 -2.74 3.28 12.37
C MET A 150 -2.61 2.63 13.75
N SER A 151 -2.22 1.35 13.82
CA SER A 151 -1.97 0.65 15.08
C SER A 151 -0.58 0.91 15.66
N PHE A 152 0.37 1.44 14.89
CA PHE A 152 1.73 1.72 15.36
C PHE A 152 1.87 3.19 15.75
N THR A 153 2.16 3.46 17.02
CA THR A 153 2.17 4.83 17.58
C THR A 153 3.27 5.71 17.00
N ASN A 154 4.40 5.12 16.60
CA ASN A 154 5.46 5.81 15.88
C ASN A 154 5.04 6.25 14.46
N ILE A 155 3.92 5.76 13.95
CA ILE A 155 3.30 6.20 12.69
C ILE A 155 2.08 7.09 12.98
N SER A 156 1.11 6.57 13.74
CA SER A 156 -0.21 7.17 13.91
C SER A 156 -0.19 8.50 14.68
N ASN A 157 0.85 8.75 15.48
CA ASN A 157 1.03 9.98 16.26
C ASN A 157 2.16 10.89 15.72
N THR A 158 2.66 10.63 14.51
CA THR A 158 3.74 11.41 13.89
C THR A 158 3.37 11.84 12.47
N THR A 159 4.19 12.63 11.80
CA THR A 159 3.97 13.03 10.39
C THR A 159 3.99 11.84 9.43
N ARG A 160 4.43 10.65 9.86
CA ARG A 160 4.33 9.43 9.05
C ARG A 160 2.88 9.08 8.71
N CYS A 161 1.89 9.48 9.53
CA CYS A 161 0.48 9.25 9.21
C CYS A 161 -0.01 10.03 7.99
N ASP A 162 0.72 11.07 7.53
CA ASP A 162 0.42 11.77 6.26
C ASP A 162 0.59 10.86 5.04
N ASN A 163 1.33 9.75 5.18
CA ASN A 163 1.45 8.70 4.15
C ASN A 163 0.30 7.68 4.20
N ILE A 164 -0.70 7.88 5.04
CA ILE A 164 -1.92 7.09 5.06
C ILE A 164 -3.00 7.96 4.42
N VAL A 165 -3.49 7.55 3.26
CA VAL A 165 -4.38 8.37 2.43
C VAL A 165 -5.63 7.60 2.05
N ASN A 166 -6.66 8.36 1.66
CA ASN A 166 -7.78 7.77 0.94
C ASN A 166 -7.28 7.16 -0.37
N ALA A 167 -7.82 5.99 -0.73
CA ALA A 167 -7.39 5.27 -1.91
C ALA A 167 -7.61 6.00 -3.25
N ASP A 168 -8.51 7.00 -3.31
CA ASP A 168 -8.69 7.86 -4.49
C ASP A 168 -7.42 8.64 -4.87
N GLN A 169 -6.46 8.75 -3.96
CA GLN A 169 -5.16 9.36 -4.20
C GLN A 169 -4.28 8.54 -5.15
N LEU A 170 -4.48 7.21 -5.24
CA LEU A 170 -3.62 6.36 -6.06
C LEU A 170 -3.65 6.77 -7.53
N ASP A 171 -4.82 7.06 -8.10
CA ASP A 171 -4.93 7.43 -9.51
C ASP A 171 -4.30 8.80 -9.79
N LYS A 172 -4.34 9.71 -8.82
CA LYS A 172 -3.65 11.01 -8.89
C LYS A 172 -2.14 10.79 -8.89
N ASP A 173 -1.64 9.91 -8.01
CA ASP A 173 -0.22 9.57 -7.94
C ASP A 173 0.26 8.86 -9.22
N ILE A 174 -0.55 7.96 -9.80
CA ILE A 174 -0.27 7.31 -11.09
C ILE A 174 -0.18 8.37 -12.19
N ALA A 175 -1.19 9.23 -12.32
CA ALA A 175 -1.23 10.27 -13.35
C ALA A 175 -0.05 11.26 -13.25
N ASN A 176 0.41 11.53 -12.03
CA ASN A 176 1.54 12.43 -11.78
C ASN A 176 2.91 11.74 -11.81
N ASN A 177 2.98 10.41 -12.01
CA ASN A 177 4.21 9.62 -11.88
C ASN A 177 4.89 9.79 -10.51
N GLU A 178 4.09 9.71 -9.45
CA GLU A 178 4.42 9.92 -8.04
C GLU A 178 4.07 8.72 -7.16
N VAL A 179 3.72 7.57 -7.76
CA VAL A 179 3.44 6.33 -7.03
C VAL A 179 4.66 5.92 -6.20
N PRO A 180 4.51 5.67 -4.89
CA PRO A 180 5.60 5.25 -4.03
C PRO A 180 6.11 3.85 -4.41
N GLN A 181 7.26 3.46 -3.87
CA GLN A 181 7.86 2.16 -4.12
C GLN A 181 7.24 1.05 -3.28
N PHE A 182 6.77 1.35 -2.07
CA PHE A 182 5.97 0.46 -1.25
C PHE A 182 4.53 0.96 -1.22
N VAL A 183 3.63 0.25 -1.89
CA VAL A 183 2.20 0.54 -1.93
C VAL A 183 1.47 -0.53 -1.13
N TYR A 184 0.81 -0.14 -0.05
CA TYR A 184 -0.12 -1.00 0.67
C TYR A 184 -1.54 -0.55 0.39
N TYR A 185 -2.41 -1.44 -0.05
CA TYR A 185 -3.78 -1.13 -0.44
C TYR A 185 -4.76 -2.04 0.29
N THR A 186 -5.77 -1.45 0.91
CA THR A 186 -6.92 -2.19 1.47
C THR A 186 -8.21 -1.63 0.88
N PRO A 187 -9.02 -2.46 0.19
CA PRO A 187 -10.38 -2.11 -0.19
C PRO A 187 -11.30 -1.93 1.01
N ASP A 188 -12.46 -1.30 0.77
CA ASP A 188 -13.52 -1.18 1.77
C ASP A 188 -14.04 -2.57 2.20
N VAL A 189 -14.50 -2.72 3.45
CA VAL A 189 -14.85 -4.05 3.95
C VAL A 189 -16.03 -4.66 3.20
N ASN A 190 -15.80 -5.85 2.63
CA ASN A 190 -16.83 -6.69 2.05
C ASN A 190 -16.34 -8.15 1.99
N THR A 191 -17.10 -9.07 2.58
CA THR A 191 -16.73 -10.49 2.70
C THR A 191 -17.20 -11.36 1.52
N SER A 192 -17.79 -10.76 0.47
CA SER A 192 -18.30 -11.51 -0.68
C SER A 192 -17.19 -11.76 -1.71
N LEU A 193 -17.04 -13.03 -2.13
CA LEU A 193 -16.13 -13.39 -3.22
C LEU A 193 -16.45 -12.65 -4.51
N GLU A 194 -17.74 -12.56 -4.85
CA GLU A 194 -18.20 -11.89 -6.07
C GLU A 194 -17.83 -10.40 -6.06
N PHE A 195 -17.99 -9.74 -4.89
CA PHE A 195 -17.56 -8.36 -4.75
C PHE A 195 -16.04 -8.24 -4.92
N ALA A 196 -15.26 -9.05 -4.21
CA ALA A 196 -13.81 -9.01 -4.30
C ALA A 196 -13.31 -9.27 -5.73
N SER A 197 -13.88 -10.26 -6.43
CA SER A 197 -13.54 -10.61 -7.81
C SER A 197 -13.83 -9.47 -8.79
N ASN A 198 -15.06 -8.92 -8.74
CA ASN A 198 -15.44 -7.79 -9.58
C ASN A 198 -14.66 -6.51 -9.27
N TRP A 199 -14.41 -6.25 -7.98
CA TRP A 199 -13.59 -5.14 -7.52
C TRP A 199 -12.17 -5.28 -8.08
N THR A 200 -11.52 -6.44 -7.90
CA THR A 200 -10.15 -6.65 -8.36
C THR A 200 -10.04 -6.50 -9.87
N LYS A 201 -10.98 -7.06 -10.62
CA LYS A 201 -11.01 -6.90 -12.07
C LYS A 201 -11.14 -5.43 -12.49
N SER A 202 -12.03 -4.70 -11.85
CA SER A 202 -12.28 -3.29 -12.17
C SER A 202 -11.10 -2.39 -11.75
N TRP A 203 -10.43 -2.74 -10.66
CA TRP A 203 -9.32 -1.97 -10.12
C TRP A 203 -7.99 -2.27 -10.82
N LEU A 204 -7.67 -3.56 -11.03
CA LEU A 204 -6.36 -4.01 -11.51
C LEU A 204 -6.21 -3.83 -13.02
N GLU A 205 -7.18 -4.28 -13.81
CA GLU A 205 -7.06 -4.37 -15.29
C GLU A 205 -6.78 -3.02 -15.97
N PRO A 206 -7.40 -1.89 -15.57
CA PRO A 206 -7.04 -0.59 -16.14
C PRO A 206 -5.64 -0.16 -15.72
N ARG A 207 -5.27 -0.37 -14.45
CA ARG A 207 -3.99 0.08 -13.88
C ARG A 207 -2.79 -0.70 -14.42
N LEU A 208 -2.99 -1.96 -14.83
CA LEU A 208 -1.93 -2.73 -15.49
C LEU A 208 -1.52 -2.16 -16.86
N LYS A 209 -2.30 -1.24 -17.44
CA LYS A 209 -1.96 -0.55 -18.69
C LYS A 209 -1.13 0.72 -18.46
N GLU A 210 -1.02 1.18 -17.22
CA GLU A 210 -0.34 2.41 -16.84
C GLU A 210 1.14 2.13 -16.54
N LYS A 211 2.05 2.52 -17.44
CA LYS A 211 3.50 2.30 -17.26
C LYS A 211 4.04 2.91 -15.97
N ALA A 212 3.55 4.08 -15.57
CA ALA A 212 3.90 4.74 -14.32
C ALA A 212 3.65 3.84 -13.09
N PHE A 213 2.72 2.89 -13.21
CA PHE A 213 2.36 1.95 -12.17
C PHE A 213 3.01 0.58 -12.34
N THR A 214 3.22 0.10 -13.57
CA THR A 214 3.66 -1.27 -13.84
C THR A 214 5.17 -1.44 -14.08
N GLU A 215 5.91 -0.35 -14.34
CA GLU A 215 7.34 -0.44 -14.62
C GLU A 215 8.11 -1.06 -13.44
N ASN A 216 8.67 -2.26 -13.68
CA ASN A 216 9.40 -3.09 -12.71
C ASN A 216 8.66 -3.26 -11.37
N THR A 217 7.34 -3.39 -11.43
CA THR A 217 6.46 -3.54 -10.25
C THR A 217 6.11 -5.01 -10.00
N LEU A 218 6.18 -5.42 -8.73
CA LEU A 218 5.57 -6.64 -8.22
C LEU A 218 4.19 -6.32 -7.64
N PHE A 219 3.16 -7.05 -8.07
CA PHE A 219 1.83 -7.00 -7.45
C PHE A 219 1.63 -8.25 -6.59
N VAL A 220 1.07 -8.07 -5.40
CA VAL A 220 0.70 -9.14 -4.46
C VAL A 220 -0.78 -8.99 -4.17
N ILE A 221 -1.58 -9.96 -4.63
CA ILE A 221 -3.02 -10.03 -4.35
C ILE A 221 -3.23 -11.15 -3.32
N THR A 222 -3.74 -10.81 -2.14
CA THR A 222 -3.87 -11.77 -1.02
C THR A 222 -5.08 -11.47 -0.12
N TRP A 223 -5.38 -12.35 0.83
CA TRP A 223 -6.42 -12.20 1.84
C TRP A 223 -5.79 -12.27 3.23
N ASP A 224 -6.40 -11.63 4.21
CA ASP A 224 -5.89 -11.61 5.60
C ASP A 224 -5.98 -12.96 6.31
N GLU A 225 -7.05 -13.72 6.08
CA GLU A 225 -7.28 -15.02 6.69
C GLU A 225 -8.33 -15.83 5.91
N ASN A 226 -8.49 -17.11 6.25
CA ASN A 226 -9.57 -17.92 5.71
C ASN A 226 -10.92 -17.58 6.36
N LYS A 227 -12.03 -17.99 5.74
CA LYS A 227 -13.37 -17.70 6.30
C LYS A 227 -13.79 -18.76 7.32
N THR A 228 -13.44 -20.02 7.09
CA THR A 228 -13.91 -21.17 7.88
C THR A 228 -12.82 -21.71 8.82
N TRP A 229 -12.35 -20.86 9.74
CA TRP A 229 -11.14 -21.07 10.55
C TRP A 229 -11.17 -22.23 11.55
N VAL A 230 -12.35 -22.61 12.04
CA VAL A 230 -12.47 -23.69 13.03
C VAL A 230 -12.10 -25.05 12.45
N VAL A 231 -12.23 -25.24 11.13
CA VAL A 231 -12.06 -26.53 10.47
C VAL A 231 -11.05 -26.53 9.33
N LYS A 232 -10.71 -25.36 8.77
CA LYS A 232 -9.72 -25.24 7.70
C LYS A 232 -8.39 -24.74 8.25
N LYS A 233 -7.31 -25.23 7.66
CA LYS A 233 -5.97 -24.62 7.84
C LYS A 233 -6.06 -23.21 7.24
N ASN A 234 -5.49 -22.20 7.89
CA ASN A 234 -5.62 -20.76 7.55
C ASN A 234 -4.95 -20.39 6.20
N GLN A 235 -5.18 -21.18 5.17
CA GLN A 235 -4.66 -21.03 3.83
C GLN A 235 -5.49 -19.98 3.10
N VAL A 236 -4.82 -19.09 2.41
CA VAL A 236 -5.44 -17.99 1.67
C VAL A 236 -4.90 -17.94 0.25
N LEU A 237 -5.73 -17.55 -0.71
CA LEU A 237 -5.25 -17.37 -2.07
C LEU A 237 -4.20 -16.26 -2.08
N THR A 238 -3.06 -16.49 -2.73
CA THR A 238 -2.10 -15.43 -2.97
C THR A 238 -1.55 -15.57 -4.38
N VAL A 239 -1.56 -14.48 -5.14
CA VAL A 239 -1.02 -14.46 -6.50
C VAL A 239 -0.05 -13.29 -6.61
N LEU A 240 1.16 -13.60 -7.10
CA LEU A 240 2.16 -12.60 -7.47
C LEU A 240 2.01 -12.31 -8.97
N LEU A 241 1.98 -11.04 -9.37
CA LEU A 241 1.79 -10.62 -10.76
C LEU A 241 2.79 -9.54 -11.18
N GLY A 242 2.89 -9.34 -12.49
CA GLY A 242 3.60 -8.21 -13.08
C GLY A 242 5.03 -8.55 -13.52
N PRO A 243 5.72 -7.59 -14.17
CA PRO A 243 6.98 -7.84 -14.88
C PRO A 243 8.16 -8.24 -13.99
N ALA A 244 8.03 -8.09 -12.67
CA ALA A 244 8.99 -8.58 -11.69
C ALA A 244 9.01 -10.12 -11.59
N VAL A 245 7.90 -10.78 -11.91
CA VAL A 245 7.77 -12.24 -11.87
C VAL A 245 8.33 -12.82 -13.18
N LYS A 246 9.38 -13.63 -13.07
CA LYS A 246 10.11 -14.27 -14.16
C LYS A 246 10.18 -15.78 -13.92
N ARG A 247 8.99 -16.38 -13.83
CA ARG A 247 8.78 -17.81 -13.57
C ARG A 247 8.13 -18.45 -14.78
N SER A 248 8.59 -19.63 -15.19
CA SER A 248 7.93 -20.41 -16.24
C SER A 248 6.72 -21.20 -15.72
N ALA A 249 6.66 -21.44 -14.41
CA ALA A 249 5.56 -22.13 -13.75
C ALA A 249 4.46 -21.15 -13.36
N LEU A 250 3.20 -21.60 -13.44
CA LEU A 250 2.04 -20.83 -12.99
C LEU A 250 1.74 -21.00 -11.50
N THR A 251 2.39 -21.95 -10.83
CA THR A 251 2.20 -22.24 -9.41
C THR A 251 3.52 -22.43 -8.66
N ASP A 252 3.51 -22.04 -7.39
CA ASP A 252 4.58 -22.28 -6.42
C ASP A 252 4.03 -23.02 -5.20
N GLY A 253 4.69 -24.11 -4.80
CA GLY A 253 4.33 -24.93 -3.63
C GLY A 253 5.19 -24.69 -2.39
N VAL A 254 6.17 -23.76 -2.46
CA VAL A 254 6.97 -23.36 -1.30
C VAL A 254 6.05 -22.80 -0.22
N LYS A 255 6.38 -23.09 1.05
CA LYS A 255 5.59 -22.62 2.18
C LYS A 255 5.86 -21.14 2.42
N TYR A 256 4.79 -20.35 2.41
CA TYR A 256 4.81 -18.92 2.71
C TYR A 256 3.74 -18.57 3.74
N ASP A 257 3.91 -17.43 4.39
CA ASP A 257 2.86 -16.81 5.19
C ASP A 257 2.93 -15.28 5.08
N HIS A 258 2.14 -14.55 5.85
CA HIS A 258 2.17 -13.09 5.83
C HIS A 258 3.52 -12.46 6.18
N TYR A 259 4.38 -13.14 6.95
CA TYR A 259 5.74 -12.65 7.19
C TYR A 259 6.62 -12.76 5.94
N SER A 260 6.29 -13.63 4.99
CA SER A 260 6.97 -13.71 3.69
C SER A 260 6.84 -12.43 2.87
N ILE A 261 5.76 -11.65 3.03
CA ILE A 261 5.62 -10.34 2.36
C ILE A 261 6.68 -9.38 2.89
N LEU A 262 6.76 -9.23 4.21
CA LEU A 262 7.73 -8.39 4.89
C LEU A 262 9.16 -8.78 4.50
N ARG A 263 9.47 -10.08 4.62
CA ARG A 263 10.80 -10.61 4.29
C ARG A 263 11.20 -10.36 2.83
N SER A 264 10.26 -10.45 1.90
CA SER A 264 10.52 -10.18 0.48
C SER A 264 10.87 -8.71 0.22
N VAL A 265 10.24 -7.79 0.95
CA VAL A 265 10.54 -6.35 0.87
C VAL A 265 11.91 -6.05 1.47
N GLU A 266 12.20 -6.62 2.62
CA GLU A 266 13.49 -6.50 3.30
C GLU A 266 14.66 -6.95 2.42
N ASP A 267 14.55 -8.14 1.83
CA ASP A 267 15.59 -8.71 0.96
C ASP A 267 15.73 -7.94 -0.36
N ASN A 268 14.63 -7.40 -0.92
CA ASN A 268 14.68 -6.70 -2.20
C ASN A 268 15.51 -5.41 -2.14
N TRP A 269 15.52 -4.71 -1.00
CA TRP A 269 16.25 -3.46 -0.80
C TRP A 269 17.37 -3.54 0.24
N GLU A 270 17.74 -4.75 0.68
CA GLU A 270 18.79 -4.98 1.69
C GLU A 270 18.59 -4.12 2.95
N LEU A 271 17.37 -4.15 3.49
CA LEU A 271 16.95 -3.29 4.60
C LEU A 271 17.42 -3.79 5.98
N GLY A 272 17.89 -5.03 6.06
CA GLY A 272 18.00 -5.77 7.33
C GLY A 272 16.68 -6.46 7.66
N ASN A 273 16.38 -6.64 8.95
CA ASN A 273 15.12 -7.20 9.42
C ASN A 273 14.72 -6.55 10.77
N LEU A 274 13.50 -6.79 11.22
CA LEU A 274 12.96 -6.33 12.50
C LEU A 274 13.34 -7.24 13.68
N GLY A 275 13.95 -8.40 13.41
CA GLY A 275 14.41 -9.34 14.44
C GLY A 275 13.29 -10.24 15.00
N GLU A 276 12.20 -10.41 14.26
CA GLU A 276 11.01 -11.15 14.66
C GLU A 276 10.81 -12.40 13.78
N LYS A 277 9.58 -12.72 13.37
CA LYS A 277 9.28 -13.87 12.51
C LYS A 277 9.66 -13.66 11.04
N ASP A 278 9.93 -12.43 10.64
CA ASP A 278 10.54 -12.06 9.37
C ASP A 278 11.95 -12.67 9.19
N VAL A 279 12.71 -12.87 10.26
CA VAL A 279 14.06 -13.45 10.21
C VAL A 279 14.07 -14.84 9.55
N ASP A 280 13.10 -15.67 9.92
CA ASP A 280 12.98 -17.07 9.48
C ASP A 280 11.95 -17.26 8.35
N ALA A 281 11.24 -16.20 7.96
CA ALA A 281 10.27 -16.25 6.88
C ALA A 281 10.95 -16.52 5.54
N THR A 282 10.25 -17.20 4.64
CA THR A 282 10.77 -17.46 3.29
C THR A 282 10.40 -16.30 2.37
N PRO A 283 11.36 -15.60 1.72
CA PRO A 283 11.06 -14.57 0.72
C PRO A 283 10.49 -15.18 -0.56
N PHE A 284 9.70 -14.41 -1.30
CA PHE A 284 9.13 -14.84 -2.56
C PHE A 284 10.20 -15.17 -3.61
N ILE A 285 10.02 -16.30 -4.28
CA ILE A 285 10.89 -16.71 -5.39
C ILE A 285 10.31 -16.14 -6.69
N LEU A 286 10.89 -15.04 -7.17
CA LEU A 286 10.40 -14.33 -8.35
C LEU A 286 11.05 -14.77 -9.66
N LYS A 287 12.15 -15.53 -9.60
CA LYS A 287 12.91 -15.98 -10.77
C LYS A 287 13.11 -17.49 -10.69
N ASP A 288 13.03 -18.18 -11.82
CA ASP A 288 13.46 -19.57 -11.84
C ASP A 288 14.94 -19.64 -11.47
N GLN A 289 15.31 -20.61 -10.64
CA GLN A 289 16.73 -20.83 -10.38
C GLN A 289 17.40 -21.20 -11.70
N ALA A 290 18.49 -20.51 -12.04
CA ALA A 290 19.29 -20.88 -13.19
C ALA A 290 19.65 -22.37 -13.06
N GLY A 291 19.23 -23.18 -14.04
CA GLY A 291 19.32 -24.63 -13.95
C GLY A 291 20.72 -25.11 -13.56
N ASN A 292 20.77 -26.06 -12.62
CA ASN A 292 21.93 -26.92 -12.41
C ASN A 292 22.19 -27.78 -13.65
#